data_AF-F5NWD7-F1
#
_entry.id   AF-F5NWD7-F1
#
_cell.length_a   1.000
_cell.length_b   1.000
_cell.length_c   1.000
_cell.angle_alpha   90.00
_cell.angle_beta   90.00
_cell.angle_gamma   90.00
#
_symmetry.space_group_name_H-M   'P 1'
#
loop_
_entity.id
_entity.type
_entity.pdbx_description
1 polymer ?
#
loop_
_entity_poly.entity_id
_entity_poly.type
_entity_poly.pdbx_seq_one_letter_code
_entity_poly.pdbx_strand_id
1 'polypeptide(L)' 'MELTPSCNEFYLKAWSEWEKNGTPGEQRNIAFNRLKICLQNQEAELNLSELDLKTLPDLPPQITTLEIRKTY' A
#
# COMPACT_ATOMS: atom_id res chain seq x y z
N MET A 1 -12.94 -12.76 -8.70
CA MET A 1 -12.16 -12.09 -9.76
C MET A 1 -10.71 -12.21 -9.35
N GLU A 2 -9.93 -13.02 -10.05
CA GLU A 2 -8.49 -13.11 -9.78
C GLU A 2 -7.80 -11.91 -10.44
N LEU A 3 -6.98 -11.16 -9.71
CA LEU A 3 -6.14 -10.13 -10.31
C LEU A 3 -5.19 -10.81 -11.31
N THR A 4 -5.21 -10.37 -12.57
CA THR A 4 -4.27 -10.87 -13.57
C THR A 4 -2.86 -10.34 -13.28
N PRO A 5 -1.78 -11.04 -13.70
CA PRO A 5 -0.40 -10.61 -13.47
C PRO A 5 -0.13 -9.16 -13.90
N SER A 6 -0.80 -8.70 -14.97
CA SER A 6 -0.74 -7.33 -15.48
C SER A 6 -1.28 -6.27 -14.51
N CYS A 7 -2.30 -6.58 -13.70
CA CYS A 7 -2.82 -5.66 -12.69
C CYS A 7 -1.85 -5.51 -11.53
N ASN A 8 -1.18 -6.59 -11.13
CA ASN A 8 -0.19 -6.55 -10.05
C ASN A 8 1.01 -5.66 -10.42
N GLU A 9 1.50 -5.76 -11.66
CA GLU A 9 2.60 -4.91 -12.14
C GLU A 9 2.23 -3.42 -12.17
N PHE A 10 0.98 -3.10 -12.53
CA PHE A 10 0.47 -1.72 -12.49
C PHE A 10 0.56 -1.14 -11.08
N TYR A 11 0.02 -1.86 -10.08
CA TYR A 11 0.07 -1.42 -8.68
C TYR A 11 1.51 -1.30 -8.18
N LEU A 12 2.37 -2.29 -8.44
CA LEU A 12 3.77 -2.27 -7.99
C LEU A 12 4.53 -1.07 -8.55
N LYS A 13 4.31 -0.71 -9.82
CA LYS A 13 4.93 0.47 -10.43
C LYS A 13 4.42 1.76 -9.78
N ALA A 14 3.11 1.93 -9.67
CA ALA A 14 2.49 3.11 -9.06
C ALA A 14 2.94 3.28 -7.60
N TRP A 15 2.99 2.20 -6.83
CA TRP A 15 3.43 2.23 -5.44
C TRP A 15 4.92 2.55 -5.30
N SER A 16 5.78 2.09 -6.23
CA SER A 16 7.19 2.45 -6.22
C SER A 16 7.41 3.95 -6.50
N GLU A 17 6.62 4.54 -7.38
CA GLU A 17 6.65 5.99 -7.62
C GLU A 17 6.12 6.76 -6.39
N TRP A 18 5.03 6.30 -5.79
CA TRP A 18 4.47 6.89 -4.57
C TRP A 18 5.45 6.84 -3.38
N GLU A 19 6.16 5.72 -3.22
CA GLU A 19 7.19 5.55 -2.19
C GLU A 19 8.31 6.58 -2.33
N LYS A 20 8.83 6.74 -3.55
CA LYS A 20 9.93 7.68 -3.86
C LYS A 20 9.54 9.14 -3.70
N ASN A 21 8.27 9.46 -3.93
CA ASN A 21 7.72 10.81 -3.76
C ASN A 21 7.23 11.10 -2.33
N GLY A 22 7.77 10.40 -1.34
CA GLY A 22 7.49 10.63 0.08
C GLY A 22 8.00 11.96 0.59
N THR A 23 7.28 12.55 1.55
CA THR A 23 7.79 13.70 2.31
C THR A 23 8.57 13.23 3.54
N PRO A 24 9.55 14.02 4.02
CA PRO A 24 10.29 13.68 5.23
C PRO A 24 9.35 13.42 6.42
N GLY A 25 9.62 12.34 7.15
CA GLY A 25 8.82 11.87 8.29
C GLY A 25 7.78 10.80 7.95
N GLU A 26 7.48 10.55 6.68
CA GLU A 26 6.62 9.44 6.27
C GLU A 26 7.41 8.13 6.12
N GLN A 27 6.83 7.02 6.58
CA GLN A 27 7.42 5.68 6.45
C GLN A 27 6.87 4.94 5.23
N ARG A 28 6.99 5.56 4.04
CA ARG A 28 6.42 5.01 2.79
C ARG A 28 7.10 3.72 2.32
N ASN A 29 8.38 3.54 2.61
CA ASN A 29 9.10 2.29 2.36
C ASN A 29 8.48 1.10 3.11
N ILE A 30 8.06 1.31 4.36
CA ILE A 30 7.37 0.28 5.15
C ILE A 30 5.98 0.03 4.56
N ALA A 31 5.24 1.10 4.22
CA ALA A 31 3.92 0.98 3.59
C ALA A 31 3.97 0.20 2.27
N PHE A 32 4.97 0.49 1.42
CA PHE A 32 5.21 -0.22 0.17
C PHE A 32 5.42 -1.72 0.39
N ASN A 33 6.22 -2.11 1.38
CA ASN A 33 6.41 -3.52 1.71
C ASN A 33 5.11 -4.18 2.18
N ARG A 34 4.32 -3.51 3.03
CA ARG A 34 3.02 -4.04 3.49
C ARG A 34 2.03 -4.20 2.33
N LEU A 35 1.96 -3.21 1.43
CA LEU A 35 1.15 -3.26 0.20
C LEU A 35 1.54 -4.45 -0.69
N LYS A 36 2.85 -4.66 -0.90
CA LYS A 36 3.37 -5.77 -1.69
C LYS A 36 2.99 -7.12 -1.09
N ILE A 37 3.16 -7.30 0.22
CA ILE A 37 2.81 -8.54 0.94
C ILE A 37 1.29 -8.79 0.83
N CYS A 38 0.47 -7.77 1.11
CA CYS A 38 -0.98 -7.86 1.00
C CYS A 38 -1.44 -8.25 -0.41
N LEU A 39 -0.82 -7.67 -1.45
CA LEU A 39 -1.10 -8.02 -2.84
C LEU A 39 -0.69 -9.46 -3.17
N GLN A 40 0.49 -9.90 -2.73
CA GLN A 40 1.01 -11.25 -2.98
C GLN A 40 0.19 -12.33 -2.28
N ASN A 41 -0.27 -12.05 -1.05
CA ASN A 41 -1.09 -12.96 -0.26
C ASN A 41 -2.58 -12.88 -0.60
N GLN A 42 -2.97 -11.97 -1.50
CA GLN A 42 -4.38 -11.66 -1.81
C GLN A 42 -5.19 -11.34 -0.55
N GLU A 43 -4.58 -10.65 0.42
CA GLU A 43 -5.24 -10.27 1.66
C GLU A 43 -6.31 -9.21 1.38
N ALA A 44 -7.43 -9.33 2.11
CA ALA A 44 -8.52 -8.37 2.05
C ALA A 44 -8.34 -7.21 3.04
N GLU A 45 -7.41 -7.35 3.98
CA GLU A 45 -7.13 -6.38 5.03
C GLU A 45 -5.71 -5.83 4.87
N LEU A 46 -5.55 -4.52 4.99
CA LEU A 46 -4.26 -3.85 4.93
C LEU A 46 -4.07 -2.90 6.10
N ASN A 47 -2.98 -3.10 6.84
CA ASN A 47 -2.61 -2.23 7.94
C ASN A 47 -1.45 -1.30 7.55
N LEU A 48 -1.74 0.00 7.41
CA LEU A 48 -0.78 1.08 7.20
C LEU A 48 -0.71 2.05 8.41
N SER A 49 -1.12 1.59 9.60
CA SER A 49 -1.01 2.38 10.83
C SER A 49 0.45 2.61 11.22
N GLU A 50 0.68 3.71 11.94
CA GLU A 50 1.99 4.11 12.50
C GLU A 50 3.05 4.46 11.46
N LEU A 51 2.62 4.82 10.24
CA LEU A 51 3.53 5.13 9.13
C LEU A 51 3.57 6.62 8.77
N ASP A 52 2.85 7.46 9.51
CA ASP A 52 2.77 8.90 9.32
C ASP A 52 2.41 9.38 7.90
N LEU A 53 1.81 8.49 7.10
CA LEU A 53 1.46 8.74 5.70
C LEU A 53 0.55 9.96 5.57
N LYS A 54 0.91 10.86 4.66
CA LYS A 54 0.11 12.05 4.33
C LYS A 54 -0.82 11.80 3.15
N THR A 55 -0.42 10.92 2.24
CA THR A 55 -1.23 10.47 1.11
C THR A 55 -1.17 8.96 1.00
N LEU A 56 -2.20 8.35 0.42
CA LEU A 56 -2.27 6.93 0.13
C LEU A 56 -2.16 6.71 -1.39
N PRO A 57 -1.54 5.61 -1.84
CA PRO A 57 -1.61 5.23 -3.24
C PRO A 57 -2.96 4.58 -3.56
N ASP A 58 -3.22 4.36 -4.86
CA ASP A 58 -4.37 3.57 -5.29
C ASP A 58 -4.26 2.13 -4.75
N LEU A 59 -5.39 1.62 -4.24
CA LEU A 59 -5.48 0.29 -3.66
C LEU A 59 -6.14 -0.70 -4.64
N PRO A 60 -5.77 -1.99 -4.59
CA PRO A 60 -6.42 -3.01 -5.36
C PRO A 60 -7.83 -3.30 -4.80
N PRO A 61 -8.78 -3.67 -5.66
CA PRO A 61 -10.19 -3.83 -5.27
C PRO A 61 -10.43 -4.98 -4.27
N GLN A 62 -9.47 -5.89 -4.07
CA GLN A 62 -9.61 -6.92 -3.04
C GLN A 62 -9.50 -6.39 -1.61
N ILE A 63 -8.86 -5.23 -1.42
CA ILE A 63 -8.68 -4.63 -0.10
C ILE A 63 -10.00 -4.00 0.29
N THR A 64 -10.66 -4.60 1.27
CA THR A 64 -11.97 -4.17 1.78
C THR A 64 -11.85 -3.52 3.15
N THR A 65 -10.76 -3.82 3.88
CA THR A 65 -10.46 -3.22 5.19
C THR A 65 -9.11 -2.54 5.14
N LEU A 66 -9.07 -1.26 5.53
CA LEU A 66 -7.86 -0.46 5.56
C LEU A 66 -7.70 0.21 6.93
N GLU A 67 -6.55 0.01 7.57
CA GLU A 67 -6.19 0.66 8.83
C GLU A 67 -5.07 1.69 8.64
N ILE A 68 -5.31 2.95 9.02
CA ILE A 68 -4.40 4.10 8.76
C ILE A 68 -4.15 4.96 10.01
N ARG A 69 -4.26 4.37 11.19
CA ARG A 69 -4.20 5.10 12.46
C ARG A 69 -2.80 5.66 12.74
N LYS A 70 -2.74 6.86 13.30
CA LYS A 70 -1.51 7.41 13.89
C LYS A 70 -1.52 7.11 15.40
N THR A 71 -0.39 6.64 15.92
CA THR A 71 -0.20 6.48 17.36
C THR A 71 0.37 7.80 17.88
N TYR A 72 -0.37 8.45 18.78
CA TYR A 72 -0.02 9.74 19.42
C TYR A 72 0.65 9.51 20.77
#